data_AF-A0A7V1JLA9-F1
#
_entry.id   AF-A0A7V1JLA9-F1
#
_cell.length_a   1.000
_cell.length_b   1.000
_cell.length_c   1.000
_cell.angle_alpha   90.00
_cell.angle_beta   90.00
_cell.angle_gamma   90.00
#
_symmetry.space_group_name_H-M   'P 1'
#
loop_
_entity.id
_entity.type
_entity.pdbx_description
1 polymer ?
#
loop_
_entity_poly.entity_id
_entity_poly.type
_entity_poly.pdbx_seq_one_letter_code
_entity_poly.pdbx_strand_id
1 'polypeptide(L)'
;MLNIVVIEGYVTNKIWHWGADLCFRLASYRDSHLPQKPPPPPETNHDQAADYLTVRVVGGAPGGLPVAIHPGQRVRVHGFLGSRPWRRTLT
;
A
#
# COMPACT_ATOMS: atom_id res chain seq x y z
N MET A 1 -3.53 17.36 15.82
CA MET A 1 -4.30 16.10 15.69
C MET A 1 -3.33 15.00 15.30
N LEU A 2 -3.30 13.87 16.01
CA LEU A 2 -2.31 12.81 15.81
C LEU A 2 -2.70 11.95 14.59
N ASN A 3 -1.85 11.91 13.56
CA ASN A 3 -2.01 11.06 12.37
C ASN A 3 -0.64 10.50 12.00
N ILE A 4 -0.26 9.42 12.68
CA ILE A 4 1.00 8.72 12.44
C ILE A 4 0.64 7.25 12.26
N VAL A 5 1.15 6.66 11.18
CA VAL A 5 0.98 5.24 10.87
C VAL A 5 2.34 4.62 10.63
N VAL A 6 2.52 3.46 11.24
CA VAL A 6 3.58 2.50 10.93
C VAL A 6 2.91 1.26 10.40
N ILE A 7 3.20 0.89 9.16
CA ILE A 7 2.61 -0.29 8.54
C ILE A 7 3.69 -1.14 7.87
N GLU A 8 3.54 -2.45 8.00
CA GLU A 8 4.41 -3.42 7.38
C GLU A 8 3.64 -4.27 6.37
N GLY A 9 4.31 -4.65 5.30
CA GLY A 9 3.70 -5.47 4.26
C GLY A 9 4.65 -5.79 3.13
N TYR A 10 4.09 -6.41 2.09
CA TYR A 10 4.79 -6.81 0.88
C TYR A 10 4.41 -5.88 -0.28
N VAL A 11 5.42 -5.44 -1.02
CA VAL A 11 5.22 -4.66 -2.23
C VAL A 11 4.60 -5.55 -3.31
N THR A 12 3.48 -5.14 -3.87
CA THR A 12 2.83 -5.88 -4.97
C THR A 12 3.47 -5.53 -6.32
N ASN A 13 3.03 -6.20 -7.39
CA ASN A 13 3.44 -5.86 -8.77
C ASN A 13 2.96 -4.48 -9.24
N LYS A 14 2.13 -3.76 -8.47
CA LYS A 14 1.63 -2.42 -8.83
C LYS A 14 2.55 -1.33 -8.28
N ILE A 15 3.47 -0.87 -9.10
CA ILE A 15 4.39 0.25 -8.86
C ILE A 15 4.23 1.24 -10.02
N TRP A 16 4.06 2.53 -9.72
CA TRP A 16 3.86 3.57 -10.73
C TRP A 16 4.37 4.92 -10.25
N HIS A 17 4.50 5.87 -11.18
CA HIS A 17 4.85 7.25 -10.86
C HIS A 17 3.64 8.16 -11.00
N TRP A 18 3.55 9.17 -10.13
CA TRP A 18 2.58 10.25 -10.25
C TRP A 18 3.32 11.58 -10.16
N GLY A 19 3.60 12.17 -11.33
CA GLY A 19 4.52 13.31 -11.40
C GLY A 19 5.90 12.89 -10.92
N ALA A 20 6.45 13.62 -9.95
CA ALA A 20 7.73 13.29 -9.31
C ALA A 20 7.61 12.22 -8.21
N ASP A 21 6.40 11.79 -7.86
CA ASP A 21 6.21 10.89 -6.72
C ASP A 21 6.25 9.43 -7.16
N LEU A 22 6.88 8.60 -6.34
CA LEU A 22 6.83 7.16 -6.47
C LEU A 22 5.61 6.65 -5.70
N CYS A 23 4.77 5.85 -6.36
CA CYS A 23 3.63 5.20 -5.76
C CYS A 23 3.76 3.68 -5.90
N PHE A 24 3.38 2.95 -4.86
CA PHE A 24 3.30 1.49 -4.92
C PHE A 24 2.18 0.97 -4.04
N ARG A 25 1.65 -0.20 -4.39
CA ARG A 25 0.62 -0.87 -3.61
C ARG A 25 1.27 -1.88 -2.66
N LEU A 26 0.97 -1.72 -1.38
CA LEU A 26 1.44 -2.56 -0.28
C LEU A 26 0.32 -3.52 0.15
N ALA A 27 0.64 -4.81 0.25
CA ALA A 27 -0.22 -5.83 0.84
C ALA A 27 0.18 -6.04 2.30
N SER A 28 -0.69 -5.66 3.23
CA SER A 28 -0.49 -5.87 4.66
C SER A 28 -1.38 -7.01 5.13
N TYR A 29 -0.80 -7.98 5.82
CA TYR A 29 -1.53 -9.15 6.33
C TYR A 29 -1.86 -8.94 7.79
N ARG A 30 -3.07 -9.35 8.19
CA ARG A 30 -3.49 -9.31 9.59
C ARG A 30 -2.72 -10.34 10.39
N ASP A 31 -2.46 -10.02 11.65
CA ASP A 31 -1.95 -10.98 12.61
C ASP A 31 -2.89 -12.20 12.65
N SER A 32 -2.34 -13.41 12.60
CA SER A 32 -3.08 -14.67 12.66
C SER A 32 -3.93 -14.82 13.92
N HIS A 33 -3.58 -14.11 15.00
CA HIS A 33 -4.32 -14.10 16.25
C HIS A 33 -5.48 -13.10 16.29
N LEU A 34 -5.61 -12.25 15.27
CA LEU A 34 -6.71 -11.28 15.15
C LEU A 34 -7.82 -11.78 14.22
N PRO A 35 -9.04 -11.22 14.32
CA PRO A 35 -10.14 -11.55 13.42
C PRO A 35 -9.74 -11.38 11.95
N GLN A 36 -9.78 -12.49 11.23
CA GLN A 36 -9.50 -12.54 9.80
C GLN A 36 -10.68 -11.98 9.00
N LYS A 37 -10.41 -11.61 7.75
CA LYS A 37 -11.48 -11.25 6.81
C LYS A 37 -12.36 -12.46 6.53
N PRO A 38 -13.68 -12.26 6.30
CA PRO A 38 -14.54 -13.32 5.81
C PRO A 38 -13.97 -13.90 4.50
N PRO A 39 -14.16 -15.21 4.24
CA PRO A 39 -13.75 -15.81 2.99
C PRO A 39 -14.45 -15.09 1.82
N PRO A 40 -13.73 -14.89 0.70
CA PRO A 40 -14.26 -14.17 -0.44
C PRO A 40 -15.37 -14.96 -1.16
N PRO A 41 -16.24 -14.28 -1.92
CA PRO A 41 -17.03 -14.94 -2.95
C PRO A 41 -16.10 -15.67 -3.94
N PRO A 42 -16.51 -16.83 -4.47
CA PRO A 42 -15.68 -17.70 -5.31
C PRO A 42 -15.20 -17.03 -6.61
N GLU A 43 -15.83 -15.94 -7.01
CA GLU A 43 -15.52 -15.17 -8.22
C GLU A 43 -14.39 -14.13 -8.07
N THR A 44 -13.72 -14.07 -6.91
CA THR A 44 -12.66 -13.06 -6.69
C THR A 44 -11.24 -13.62 -6.84
N ASN A 45 -10.48 -13.10 -7.83
CA ASN A 45 -9.10 -13.50 -8.14
C ASN A 45 -7.99 -12.81 -7.30
N HIS A 46 -8.34 -11.96 -6.34
CA HIS A 46 -7.35 -11.28 -5.50
C HIS A 46 -7.14 -12.03 -4.18
N ASP A 47 -5.91 -12.01 -3.65
CA ASP A 47 -5.59 -12.52 -2.31
C ASP A 47 -6.28 -11.63 -1.26
N GLN A 48 -7.53 -11.97 -0.95
CA GLN A 48 -8.40 -11.18 -0.08
C GLN A 48 -7.95 -11.21 1.38
N ALA A 49 -6.98 -12.05 1.76
CA ALA A 49 -6.41 -12.03 3.09
C ALA A 49 -5.66 -10.72 3.39
N ALA A 50 -5.13 -10.05 2.36
CA ALA A 50 -4.39 -8.81 2.53
C ALA A 50 -5.30 -7.57 2.61
N ASP A 51 -4.93 -6.62 3.45
CA ASP A 51 -5.36 -5.23 3.42
C ASP A 51 -4.41 -4.44 2.50
N TYR A 52 -4.95 -3.84 1.43
CA TYR A 52 -4.15 -3.15 0.43
C TYR A 52 -4.14 -1.64 0.65
N LEU A 53 -2.94 -1.06 0.72
CA LEU A 53 -2.73 0.38 0.82
C LEU A 53 -1.90 0.90 -0.34
N THR A 54 -2.19 2.12 -0.76
CA THR A 54 -1.32 2.86 -1.68
C THR A 54 -0.35 3.69 -0.87
N VAL A 55 0.94 3.39 -1.01
CA VAL A 55 2.01 4.20 -0.45
C VAL A 55 2.46 5.20 -1.50
N ARG A 56 2.59 6.46 -1.11
CA ARG A 56 3.10 7.55 -1.94
C ARG A 56 4.33 8.13 -1.27
N VAL A 57 5.47 8.04 -1.96
CA VAL A 57 6.74 8.64 -1.56
C VAL A 57 6.89 9.95 -2.34
N VAL A 58 6.70 11.06 -1.65
CA VAL A 58 6.74 12.41 -2.26
C VAL A 58 8.14 12.68 -2.82
N GLY A 59 8.21 13.11 -4.07
CA GLY A 59 9.45 13.36 -4.81
C GLY A 59 10.24 12.10 -5.17
N GLY A 60 9.73 10.90 -4.88
CA GLY A 60 10.38 9.62 -5.18
C GLY A 60 11.66 9.32 -4.39
N ALA A 61 12.14 10.28 -3.60
CA ALA A 61 13.40 10.24 -2.87
C ALA A 61 13.22 10.91 -1.48
N PRO A 62 12.70 10.19 -0.47
CA PRO A 62 12.64 10.69 0.88
C PRO A 62 14.06 10.93 1.38
N GLY A 63 14.38 12.18 1.74
CA GLY A 63 15.73 12.56 2.16
C GLY A 63 16.76 12.65 1.02
N GLY A 64 16.33 12.70 -0.25
CA GLY A 64 17.22 12.87 -1.41
C GLY A 64 17.89 11.59 -1.91
N LEU A 65 17.61 10.44 -1.30
CA LEU A 65 18.07 9.13 -1.76
C LEU A 65 16.95 8.43 -2.55
N PRO A 66 17.18 8.03 -3.81
CA PRO A 66 16.20 7.26 -4.58
C PRO A 66 15.86 5.96 -3.85
N VAL A 67 14.57 5.70 -3.63
CA VAL A 67 14.13 4.45 -3.01
C VAL A 67 13.90 3.42 -4.11
N ALA A 68 14.75 2.41 -4.16
CA ALA A 68 14.52 1.24 -4.99
C ALA A 68 13.49 0.31 -4.32
N ILE A 69 12.33 0.18 -4.94
CA ILE A 69 11.23 -0.69 -4.49
C ILE A 69 11.01 -1.78 -5.54
N HIS A 70 10.95 -3.03 -5.10
CA HIS A 70 10.75 -4.19 -5.97
C HIS A 70 9.52 -5.01 -5.55
N PRO A 71 8.79 -5.64 -6.49
CA PRO A 71 7.72 -6.55 -6.13
C PRO A 71 8.20 -7.70 -5.24
N GLY A 72 7.37 -8.12 -4.28
CA GLY A 72 7.69 -9.14 -3.28
C GLY A 72 8.55 -8.65 -2.12
N GLN A 73 9.11 -7.43 -2.18
CA GLN A 73 9.92 -6.88 -1.11
C GLN A 73 9.07 -6.61 0.14
N ARG A 74 9.51 -7.09 1.30
CA ARG A 74 8.92 -6.74 2.60
C ARG A 74 9.45 -5.38 3.04
N VAL A 75 8.55 -4.45 3.34
CA VAL A 75 8.90 -3.08 3.75
C VAL A 75 8.08 -2.64 4.94
N ARG A 76 8.66 -1.74 5.75
CA ARG A 76 7.98 -0.99 6.80
C ARG A 76 7.90 0.48 6.40
N VAL A 77 6.70 1.02 6.40
CA VAL A 77 6.41 2.40 6.00
C VAL A 77 6.00 3.19 7.23
N HIS A 78 6.68 4.32 7.46
CA HIS A 78 6.35 5.29 8.49
C HIS A 78 5.84 6.56 7.80
N GLY A 79 4.67 7.05 8.22
CA GLY A 79 4.07 8.24 7.63
C GLY A 79 2.73 8.60 8.24
N PHE A 80 1.82 9.11 7.42
CA PHE A 80 0.48 9.51 7.82
C PHE A 80 -0.54 9.04 6.77
N LEU A 81 -1.80 8.84 7.18
CA LEU A 81 -2.87 8.50 6.25
C LEU A 81 -3.49 9.76 5.66
N GLY A 82 -3.71 9.74 4.35
CA GLY A 82 -4.48 10.77 3.66
C GLY A 82 -5.51 10.11 2.76
N SER A 83 -6.76 10.57 2.83
CA SER A 83 -7.76 10.24 1.81
C SER A 83 -7.60 11.20 0.64
N ARG A 84 -7.75 10.70 -0.58
CA ARG A 84 -7.97 11.54 -1.75
C ARG A 84 -9.28 11.13 -2.41
N PRO A 85 -10.22 12.05 -2.60
CA PRO A 85 -11.44 11.74 -3.32
C PRO A 85 -11.09 11.40 -4.76
N TRP A 86 -11.50 10.21 -5.19
CA TRP A 86 -11.29 9.78 -6.56
C TRP A 86 -12.45 10.33 -7.40
N ARG A 87 -12.17 11.17 -8.41
CA ARG A 87 -13.22 11.81 -9.23
C ARG A 87 -13.82 10.90 -10.32
N ARG A 88 -13.21 9.75 -10.61
CA ARG A 88 -13.69 8.80 -11.64
C ARG A 88 -13.35 7.35 -11.34
N THR A 89 -14.35 6.53 -11.08
CA THR A 89 -14.19 5.06 -11.04
C THR A 89 -13.77 4.55 -12.42
N LEU A 90 -12.88 3.55 -12.48
CA LEU A 90 -12.57 2.85 -13.72
C LEU A 90 -13.84 2.06 -14.12
N THR A 91 -14.53 2.54 -15.15
CA THR A 91 -15.61 1.84 -15.88
C THR A 91 -15.03 1.04 -17.01
#